data_AF-A0A7S3DT69-F1
#
_entry.id   AF-A0A7S3DT69-F1
#
_cell.length_a   1.000
_cell.length_b   1.000
_cell.length_c   1.000
_cell.angle_alpha   90.00
_cell.angle_beta   90.00
_cell.angle_gamma   90.00
#
_symmetry.space_group_name_H-M   'P 1'
#
loop_
_entity.id
_entity.type
_entity.pdbx_description
1 polymer ?
#
loop_
_entity_poly.entity_id
_entity_poly.type
_entity_poly.pdbx_seq_one_letter_code
_entity_poly.pdbx_strand_id
1 'polypeptide(L)'
;GDHLEPNDLRFCQVFSNDEDQTCVSQFNETLELAKCNKFPVDCTKPPCQATLYQMKTTAVQHSQMFLQHWEALQGPGSADAYRQNYIGIALNFDAIQYEQLTETKAVTFAQLLGSIGGSMGLFLGISALSVVEIFGDFLTLRVLPRLCGYRQLYGLGGRRP
;
A
#
# COMPACT_ATOMS: atom_id res chain seq x y z
N GLY A 1 -15.21 -22.99 -9.22
CA GLY A 1 -14.97 -21.55 -9.05
C GLY A 1 -13.78 -21.28 -9.91
N ASP A 2 -14.05 -21.16 -11.20
CA ASP A 2 -13.09 -21.59 -12.20
C ASP A 2 -12.26 -20.39 -12.60
N HIS A 3 -10.99 -20.41 -12.21
CA HIS A 3 -9.98 -19.49 -12.70
C HIS A 3 -9.70 -19.85 -14.16
N LEU A 4 -10.53 -19.32 -15.07
CA LEU A 4 -10.24 -19.35 -16.51
C LEU A 4 -9.04 -18.44 -16.77
N GLU A 5 -7.95 -19.02 -17.28
CA GLU A 5 -6.80 -18.27 -17.75
C GLU A 5 -7.20 -17.45 -19.00
N PRO A 6 -6.63 -16.25 -19.20
CA PRO A 6 -7.02 -15.34 -20.28
C PRO A 6 -6.87 -15.94 -21.70
N ASN A 7 -6.15 -17.05 -21.85
CA ASN A 7 -5.94 -17.73 -23.13
C ASN A 7 -7.08 -18.67 -23.54
N ASP A 8 -7.97 -19.06 -22.63
CA ASP A 8 -9.08 -19.97 -22.91
C ASP A 8 -10.38 -19.24 -23.31
N LEU A 9 -10.33 -17.91 -23.38
CA LEU A 9 -11.47 -17.06 -23.69
C LEU A 9 -11.38 -16.51 -25.11
N ARG A 10 -12.50 -16.58 -25.84
CA ARG A 10 -12.64 -15.90 -27.13
C ARG A 10 -12.82 -14.39 -26.91
N PHE A 11 -12.24 -13.58 -27.76
CA PHE A 11 -12.49 -12.13 -27.77
C PHE A 11 -13.93 -11.82 -28.21
N CYS A 12 -14.58 -10.86 -27.54
CA CYS A 12 -15.93 -10.40 -27.90
C CYS A 12 -15.92 -9.63 -29.22
N GLN A 13 -16.88 -9.90 -30.10
CA GLN A 13 -17.01 -9.27 -31.41
C GLN A 13 -18.09 -8.17 -31.41
N VAL A 14 -17.84 -7.09 -30.69
CA VAL A 14 -18.79 -5.99 -30.43
C VAL A 14 -19.35 -5.32 -31.71
N PHE A 15 -18.62 -5.38 -32.83
CA PHE A 15 -19.06 -4.77 -34.11
C PHE A 15 -19.73 -5.74 -35.07
N SER A 16 -19.59 -7.05 -34.84
CA SER A 16 -20.11 -8.09 -35.75
C SER A 16 -21.28 -8.86 -35.14
N ASN A 17 -21.42 -8.84 -33.82
CA ASN A 17 -22.40 -9.63 -33.10
C ASN A 17 -23.14 -8.75 -32.06
N ASP A 18 -24.45 -8.59 -32.28
CA ASP A 18 -25.33 -7.77 -31.43
C ASP A 18 -25.44 -8.32 -30.00
N GLU A 19 -25.29 -9.64 -29.80
CA GLU A 19 -25.32 -10.25 -28.46
C GLU A 19 -24.11 -9.82 -27.62
N ASP A 20 -22.91 -9.84 -28.23
CA ASP A 20 -21.68 -9.40 -27.58
C ASP A 20 -21.74 -7.89 -27.28
N GLN A 21 -22.33 -7.10 -28.19
CA GLN A 21 -22.52 -5.66 -28.00
C GLN A 21 -23.46 -5.36 -26.84
N THR A 22 -24.57 -6.08 -26.73
CA THR A 22 -25.55 -5.90 -25.67
C THR A 22 -25.01 -6.36 -24.31
N CYS A 23 -24.23 -7.45 -24.28
CA CYS A 23 -23.61 -7.95 -23.06
C CYS A 23 -22.54 -6.98 -22.53
N VAL A 24 -21.65 -6.47 -23.39
CA VAL A 24 -20.57 -5.56 -22.99
C VAL A 24 -21.10 -4.21 -22.52
N SER A 25 -22.14 -3.66 -23.17
CA SER A 25 -22.73 -2.39 -22.76
C SER A 25 -23.40 -2.49 -21.38
N GLN A 26 -24.19 -3.54 -21.14
CA GLN A 26 -24.78 -3.80 -19.83
C GLN A 26 -23.71 -4.00 -18.75
N PHE A 27 -22.64 -4.72 -19.08
CA PHE A 27 -21.53 -4.93 -18.15
C PHE A 27 -20.84 -3.60 -17.78
N ASN A 28 -20.57 -2.72 -18.74
CA ASN A 28 -19.91 -1.44 -18.50
C ASN A 28 -20.74 -0.52 -17.59
N GLU A 29 -22.05 -0.44 -17.80
CA GLU A 29 -22.96 0.31 -16.91
C GLU A 29 -22.96 -0.26 -15.49
N THR A 30 -22.92 -1.59 -15.35
CA THR A 30 -22.80 -2.21 -14.02
C THR A 30 -21.43 -2.03 -13.39
N LEU A 31 -20.36 -1.85 -14.18
CA LEU A 31 -19.00 -1.61 -13.69
C LEU A 31 -18.87 -0.19 -13.11
N GLU A 32 -19.45 0.81 -13.77
CA GLU A 32 -19.44 2.19 -13.26
C GLU A 32 -20.30 2.35 -12.00
N LEU A 33 -21.39 1.57 -11.89
CA LEU A 33 -22.29 1.61 -10.73
C LEU A 33 -21.86 0.69 -9.58
N ALA A 34 -21.15 -0.41 -9.86
CA ALA A 34 -20.63 -1.30 -8.84
C ALA A 34 -19.25 -0.81 -8.38
N LYS A 35 -19.23 -0.15 -7.22
CA LYS A 35 -18.00 0.04 -6.42
C LYS A 35 -17.39 -1.31 -6.03
N CYS A 36 -16.76 -2.06 -6.94
CA CYS A 36 -16.04 -3.34 -6.76
C CYS A 36 -16.71 -4.47 -5.94
N ASN A 37 -17.84 -4.25 -5.26
CA ASN A 37 -18.42 -5.12 -4.24
C ASN A 37 -19.19 -6.31 -4.84
N LYS A 38 -19.35 -6.33 -6.17
CA LYS A 38 -20.06 -7.39 -6.90
C LYS A 38 -19.11 -8.32 -7.65
N PHE A 39 -17.82 -8.01 -7.69
CA PHE A 39 -16.80 -8.88 -8.27
C PHE A 39 -16.20 -9.75 -7.16
N PRO A 40 -15.80 -11.01 -7.46
CA PRO A 40 -15.12 -11.89 -6.51
C PRO A 40 -13.70 -11.40 -6.11
N VAL A 41 -13.32 -10.18 -6.49
CA VAL A 41 -12.02 -9.57 -6.18
C VAL A 41 -12.27 -8.46 -5.15
N ASP A 42 -11.77 -8.67 -3.94
CA ASP A 42 -11.78 -7.68 -2.86
C ASP A 42 -10.82 -6.52 -3.19
N CYS A 43 -11.31 -5.52 -3.92
CA CYS A 43 -10.55 -4.31 -4.27
C CYS A 43 -10.50 -3.28 -3.12
N THR A 44 -10.97 -3.61 -1.91
CA THR A 44 -11.00 -2.65 -0.80
C THR A 44 -9.60 -2.34 -0.24
N LYS A 45 -8.63 -3.23 -0.46
CA LYS A 45 -7.26 -3.05 -0.01
C LYS A 45 -6.35 -2.67 -1.18
N PRO A 46 -5.77 -1.46 -1.18
CA PRO A 46 -4.76 -1.12 -2.17
C PRO A 46 -3.52 -2.02 -2.00
N PRO A 47 -2.72 -2.19 -3.07
CA PRO A 47 -1.47 -2.94 -2.99
C PRO A 47 -0.50 -2.29 -2.00
N CYS A 48 0.23 -3.10 -1.24
CA CYS A 48 1.23 -2.61 -0.28
C CYS A 48 2.43 -1.95 -0.96
N GLN A 49 2.69 -2.28 -2.23
CA GLN A 49 3.75 -1.69 -3.03
C GLN A 49 3.16 -1.19 -4.35
N ALA A 50 3.22 0.13 -4.54
CA ALA A 50 2.79 0.79 -5.77
C ALA A 50 3.78 1.90 -6.12
N THR A 51 4.04 2.06 -7.42
CA THR A 51 4.83 3.16 -7.96
C THR A 51 3.89 4.07 -8.76
N LEU A 52 3.65 5.28 -8.26
CA LEU A 52 2.77 6.25 -8.89
C LEU A 52 3.61 7.27 -9.66
N TYR A 53 3.31 7.46 -10.95
CA TYR A 53 3.94 8.46 -11.80
C TYR A 53 3.03 9.68 -11.93
N GLN A 54 3.41 10.79 -11.30
CA GLN A 54 2.71 12.05 -11.47
C GLN A 54 3.13 12.70 -12.80
N MET A 55 2.16 12.91 -13.68
CA MET A 55 2.41 13.50 -15.00
C MET A 55 2.18 15.02 -14.97
N LYS A 56 3.18 15.79 -15.37
CA LYS A 56 3.06 17.22 -15.66
C LYS A 56 3.16 17.40 -17.16
N THR A 57 2.12 17.94 -17.79
CA THR A 57 2.08 18.13 -19.24
C THR A 57 2.26 19.61 -19.59
N THR A 58 3.16 19.87 -20.53
CA THR A 58 3.31 21.19 -21.13
C THR A 58 3.21 21.04 -22.64
N ALA A 59 2.40 21.89 -23.27
CA ALA A 59 2.20 21.89 -24.71
C ALA A 59 2.73 23.19 -25.29
N VAL A 60 3.58 23.08 -26.30
CA VAL A 60 4.11 24.22 -27.05
C VAL A 60 3.95 23.95 -28.54
N GLN A 61 3.74 25.03 -29.31
CA GLN A 61 3.73 24.91 -30.76
C GLN A 61 5.15 24.80 -31.30
N HIS A 62 5.32 24.04 -32.37
CA HIS A 62 6.59 23.97 -33.09
C HIS A 62 7.02 25.37 -33.57
N SER A 63 8.32 25.65 -33.49
CA SER A 63 8.87 26.96 -33.85
C SER A 63 8.58 27.31 -35.32
N GLN A 64 8.37 28.59 -35.59
CA GLN A 64 8.14 29.07 -36.97
C GLN A 64 9.33 28.78 -37.88
N MET A 65 10.56 28.84 -37.36
CA MET A 65 11.78 28.51 -38.11
C MET A 65 11.78 27.05 -38.59
N PHE A 66 11.38 26.12 -37.72
CA PHE A 66 11.26 24.71 -38.08
C PHE A 66 10.22 24.50 -39.18
N LEU A 67 9.06 25.16 -39.08
CA LEU A 67 7.99 25.02 -40.06
C LEU A 67 8.38 25.61 -41.43
N GLN A 68 9.06 26.75 -41.45
CA GLN A 68 9.60 27.33 -42.69
C GLN A 68 10.63 26.41 -43.34
N HIS A 69 11.50 25.80 -42.52
CA HIS A 69 12.46 24.82 -43.02
C HIS A 69 11.78 23.58 -43.60
N TRP A 70 10.74 23.08 -42.92
CA TRP A 70 9.93 21.97 -43.41
C TRP A 70 9.24 22.30 -44.73
N GLU A 71 8.68 23.51 -44.85
CA GLU A 71 8.03 23.99 -46.06
C GLU A 71 8.99 24.14 -47.24
N ALA A 72 10.23 24.56 -46.98
CA ALA A 72 11.28 24.61 -48.00
C ALA A 72 11.67 23.22 -48.54
N LEU A 73 11.52 22.16 -47.73
CA LEU A 73 11.83 20.78 -48.13
C LEU A 73 10.66 20.07 -48.81
N GLN A 74 9.44 20.28 -48.32
CA GLN A 74 8.24 19.53 -48.73
C GLN A 74 7.33 20.30 -49.70
N GLY A 75 7.60 21.59 -49.91
CA GLY A 75 6.82 22.45 -50.80
C GLY A 75 5.72 23.24 -50.08
N PRO A 76 5.07 24.19 -50.80
CA PRO A 76 4.14 25.15 -50.21
C PRO A 76 2.91 24.47 -49.63
N GLY A 77 2.47 24.93 -48.45
CA GLY A 77 1.30 24.40 -47.74
C GLY A 77 1.57 23.15 -46.87
N SER A 78 2.79 22.59 -46.94
CA SER A 78 3.18 21.46 -46.09
C SER A 78 3.33 21.83 -44.61
N ALA A 79 3.59 23.09 -44.28
CA ALA A 79 3.67 23.57 -42.89
C ALA A 79 2.31 23.49 -42.16
N ASP A 80 1.22 23.83 -42.84
CA ASP A 80 -0.13 23.74 -42.26
C ASP A 80 -0.57 22.28 -42.13
N ALA A 81 -0.24 21.44 -43.12
CA ALA A 81 -0.43 20.00 -43.02
C ALA A 81 0.38 19.39 -41.86
N TYR A 82 1.59 19.90 -41.60
CA TYR A 82 2.40 19.46 -40.47
C TYR A 82 1.71 19.78 -39.14
N ARG A 83 1.21 21.00 -38.98
CA ARG A 83 0.53 21.46 -37.75
C ARG A 83 -0.72 20.66 -37.39
N GLN A 84 -1.44 20.15 -38.38
CA GLN A 84 -2.70 19.43 -38.16
C GLN A 84 -2.52 17.94 -37.91
N ASN A 85 -1.43 17.35 -38.42
CA ASN A 85 -1.24 15.89 -38.42
C ASN A 85 -0.11 15.40 -37.51
N TYR A 86 0.85 16.26 -37.13
CA TYR A 86 2.02 15.85 -36.37
C TYR A 86 2.01 16.40 -34.95
N ILE A 87 2.37 15.54 -34.00
CA ILE A 87 2.57 15.88 -32.60
C ILE A 87 3.93 15.37 -32.13
N GLY A 88 4.74 16.25 -31.55
CA GLY A 88 5.97 15.88 -30.85
C GLY A 88 5.68 15.63 -29.38
N ILE A 89 6.02 14.45 -28.87
CA ILE A 89 5.89 14.11 -27.44
C ILE A 89 7.29 13.91 -26.88
N ALA A 90 7.64 14.71 -25.86
CA ALA A 90 8.89 14.56 -25.13
C ALA A 90 8.57 14.15 -23.68
N LEU A 91 9.03 12.96 -23.29
CA LEU A 91 8.87 12.43 -21.94
C LEU A 91 10.19 12.60 -21.19
N ASN A 92 10.16 13.43 -20.15
CA ASN A 92 11.34 13.69 -19.32
C ASN A 92 10.96 13.57 -17.84
N PHE A 93 11.91 13.13 -17.03
CA PHE A 93 11.79 13.17 -15.57
C PHE A 93 12.14 14.56 -15.06
N ASP A 94 11.37 15.08 -14.11
CA ASP A 94 11.60 16.39 -13.48
C ASP A 94 12.93 16.39 -12.69
N ALA A 95 13.22 15.28 -12.01
CA ALA A 95 14.48 15.04 -11.30
C ALA A 95 14.85 13.56 -11.30
N ILE A 96 16.13 13.25 -11.02
CA ILE A 96 16.63 11.87 -10.85
C ILE A 96 16.19 11.28 -9.50
N GLN A 97 15.80 12.14 -8.55
CA GLN A 97 15.32 11.74 -7.23
C GLN A 97 13.83 11.36 -7.32
N TYR A 98 13.47 10.24 -6.71
CA TYR A 98 12.09 9.78 -6.55
C TYR A 98 11.62 10.01 -5.12
N GLU A 99 10.32 10.29 -4.96
CA GLU A 99 9.69 10.37 -3.66
C GLU A 99 9.23 8.97 -3.22
N GLN A 100 9.64 8.56 -2.02
CA GLN A 100 9.23 7.27 -1.45
C GLN A 100 8.33 7.52 -0.24
N LEU A 101 7.07 7.09 -0.34
CA LEU A 101 6.10 7.17 0.76
C LEU A 101 5.97 5.79 1.41
N THR A 102 6.48 5.65 2.63
CA THR A 102 6.35 4.41 3.42
C THR A 102 5.49 4.66 4.64
N GLU A 103 4.36 3.94 4.74
CA GLU A 103 3.53 3.97 5.93
C GLU A 103 4.11 3.05 7.01
N THR A 104 4.60 3.65 8.09
CA THR A 104 5.02 2.91 9.28
C THR A 104 3.94 2.95 10.34
N LYS A 105 3.78 1.85 11.08
CA LYS A 105 2.84 1.79 12.21
C LYS A 105 3.14 2.90 13.22
N ALA A 106 2.14 3.74 13.53
CA ALA A 106 2.30 4.90 14.40
C ALA A 106 2.77 4.56 15.82
N VAL A 107 2.45 3.36 16.32
CA VAL A 107 2.93 2.88 17.63
C VAL A 107 3.30 1.40 17.56
N THR A 108 4.56 1.11 17.82
CA THR A 108 5.05 -0.27 17.97
C THR A 108 4.74 -0.81 19.36
N PHE A 109 4.72 -2.13 19.53
CA PHE A 109 4.50 -2.75 20.85
C PHE A 109 5.56 -2.29 21.88
N ALA A 110 6.80 -2.12 21.44
CA ALA A 110 7.88 -1.58 22.25
C ALA A 110 7.61 -0.14 22.70
N GLN A 111 7.11 0.72 21.81
CA GLN A 111 6.74 2.10 22.16
C GLN A 111 5.55 2.14 23.13
N LEU A 112 4.55 1.27 22.96
CA LEU A 112 3.42 1.11 23.90
C LEU A 112 3.91 0.76 25.31
N LEU A 113 4.73 -0.30 25.42
CA LEU A 113 5.30 -0.72 26.71
C LEU A 113 6.21 0.35 27.30
N GLY A 114 7.01 1.04 26.48
CA GLY A 114 7.85 2.14 26.92
C GLY A 114 7.04 3.32 27.49
N SER A 115 5.89 3.63 26.89
CA SER A 115 4.99 4.69 27.36
C SER A 115 4.37 4.35 28.72
N ILE A 116 3.88 3.12 28.87
CA ILE A 116 3.27 2.63 30.12
C ILE A 116 4.35 2.51 31.21
N GLY A 117 5.47 1.84 30.91
CA GLY A 117 6.56 1.67 31.85
C GLY A 117 7.24 2.98 32.24
N GLY A 118 7.35 3.94 31.32
CA GLY A 118 7.89 5.27 31.59
C GLY A 118 7.01 6.07 32.54
N SER A 119 5.70 6.08 32.32
CA SER A 119 4.75 6.75 33.22
C SER A 119 4.69 6.08 34.61
N MET A 120 4.63 4.75 34.68
CA MET A 120 4.67 4.02 35.94
C MET A 120 6.00 4.21 36.70
N GLY A 121 7.13 4.18 36.00
CA GLY A 121 8.45 4.39 36.58
C GLY A 121 8.67 5.82 37.08
N LEU A 122 8.16 6.82 36.36
CA LEU A 122 8.31 8.23 36.73
C LEU A 122 7.42 8.62 37.92
N PHE A 123 6.15 8.19 37.93
CA PHE A 123 5.19 8.62 38.95
C PHE A 123 5.14 7.70 40.17
N LEU A 124 5.28 6.39 40.00
CA LEU A 124 5.17 5.40 41.08
C LEU A 124 6.52 4.80 41.49
N GLY A 125 7.58 4.98 40.69
CA GLY A 125 8.87 4.33 40.92
C GLY A 125 8.83 2.80 40.71
N ILE A 126 7.76 2.28 40.10
CA ILE A 126 7.56 0.85 39.89
C ILE A 126 8.31 0.44 38.62
N SER A 127 9.16 -0.58 38.74
CA SER A 127 9.94 -1.14 37.64
C SER A 127 9.52 -2.58 37.34
N ALA A 128 10.04 -3.15 36.23
CA ALA A 128 9.81 -4.55 35.90
C ALA A 128 10.24 -5.50 37.03
N LEU A 129 11.31 -5.16 37.77
CA LEU A 129 11.75 -5.96 38.93
C LEU A 129 10.72 -5.94 40.06
N SER A 130 10.11 -4.78 40.33
CA SER A 130 9.06 -4.65 41.35
C SER A 130 7.83 -5.50 41.01
N VAL A 131 7.50 -5.62 39.72
CA VAL A 131 6.42 -6.51 39.25
C VAL A 131 6.79 -7.97 39.49
N VAL A 132 8.01 -8.39 39.13
CA VAL A 132 8.47 -9.77 39.37
C VAL A 132 8.46 -10.12 40.86
N GLU A 133 8.85 -9.20 41.73
CA GLU A 133 8.83 -9.40 43.19
C GLU A 133 7.39 -9.58 43.72
N ILE A 134 6.43 -8.80 43.22
CA ILE A 134 5.02 -8.91 43.62
C ILE A 134 4.42 -10.24 43.13
N PHE A 135 4.64 -10.61 41.87
CA PHE A 135 4.02 -11.80 41.29
C PHE A 135 4.72 -13.11 41.66
N GLY A 136 6.06 -13.11 41.70
CA GLY A 136 6.86 -14.25 42.10
C GLY A 136 6.88 -14.39 43.61
N ASP A 137 7.57 -13.51 44.31
CA ASP A 137 7.86 -13.73 45.73
C ASP A 137 6.65 -13.46 46.62
N PHE A 138 5.93 -12.36 46.40
CA PHE A 138 4.82 -12.02 47.29
C PHE A 138 3.60 -12.92 47.05
N LEU A 139 3.14 -13.06 45.80
CA LEU A 139 1.97 -13.88 45.47
C LEU A 139 2.24 -15.38 45.64
N THR A 140 3.36 -15.92 45.13
CA THR A 140 3.61 -17.37 45.23
C THR A 140 4.19 -17.82 46.56
N LEU A 141 5.06 -17.05 47.21
CA LEU A 141 5.69 -17.49 48.47
C LEU A 141 4.91 -17.07 49.71
N ARG A 142 4.07 -16.03 49.65
CA ARG A 142 3.34 -15.54 50.84
C ARG A 142 1.83 -15.68 50.76
N VAL A 143 1.21 -15.41 49.61
CA VAL A 143 -0.25 -15.44 49.46
C VAL A 143 -0.75 -16.86 49.19
N LEU A 144 -0.15 -17.56 48.22
CA LEU A 144 -0.50 -18.95 47.87
C LEU A 144 -0.40 -19.96 49.04
N PRO A 145 0.65 -20.00 49.88
CA PRO A 145 0.70 -20.94 51.00
C PRO A 145 -0.27 -20.57 52.13
N ARG A 146 -0.68 -19.30 52.25
CA ARG A 146 -1.73 -18.88 53.18
C ARG A 146 -3.14 -19.21 52.69
N LEU A 147 -3.38 -19.17 51.38
CA LEU A 147 -4.68 -19.51 50.77
C LEU A 147 -4.84 -21.01 50.50
N CYS A 148 -3.79 -21.71 50.10
CA CYS A 148 -3.83 -23.14 49.75
C CYS A 148 -3.31 -24.07 50.86
N GLY A 149 -2.87 -23.54 52.01
CA GLY A 149 -2.45 -24.35 53.15
C GLY A 149 -1.25 -25.28 52.90
N TYR A 150 -0.43 -25.02 51.88
CA TYR A 150 0.75 -25.84 51.58
C TYR A 150 1.93 -25.46 52.47
N ARG A 151 2.29 -26.38 53.36
CA ARG A 151 3.39 -26.26 54.32
C ARG A 151 4.66 -26.90 53.71
N GLN A 152 5.64 -26.05 53.36
CA GLN A 152 7.03 -26.39 52.99
C GLN A 152 7.18 -27.07 51.60
N LEU A 153 8.11 -26.72 50.71
CA LEU A 153 9.56 -26.50 50.79
C LEU A 153 10.02 -25.69 49.57
N TYR A 154 11.07 -24.88 49.70
CA TYR A 154 12.25 -24.91 48.81
C TYR A 154 13.38 -24.12 49.47
N GLY A 155 14.23 -24.84 50.20
CA GLY A 155 15.55 -24.35 50.62
C GLY A 155 16.54 -24.58 49.49
N LEU A 156 17.02 -23.50 48.87
CA LEU A 156 18.18 -23.52 48.00
C LEU A 156 19.42 -23.22 48.85
N GLY A 157 20.13 -24.29 49.20
CA GLY A 157 21.36 -24.26 50.00
C GLY A 157 22.07 -25.60 49.93
N GLY A 158 22.42 -26.05 48.71
CA GLY A 158 23.17 -27.28 48.49
C GLY A 158 24.63 -27.13 48.94
N ARG A 159 25.01 -27.85 50.01
CA ARG A 159 26.41 -28.12 50.37
C ARG A 159 26.98 -29.19 49.43
N ARG A 160 28.14 -28.91 48.83
CA ARG A 160 28.96 -29.86 48.06
C ARG A 160 29.78 -30.74 49.03
N PRO A 161 30.01 -32.03 48.73
CA PRO A 161 31.26 -32.69 49.06
C PRO A 161 32.38 -32.30 48.08
#